data_AF-A0AAV9UBK8-F1
#
_entry.id   AF-A0AAV9UBK8-F1
#
_cell.length_a   1.000
_cell.length_b   1.000
_cell.length_c   1.000
_cell.angle_alpha   90.00
_cell.angle_beta   90.00
_cell.angle_gamma   90.00
#
_symmetry.space_group_name_H-M   'P 1'
#
loop_
_entity.id
_entity.type
_entity.pdbx_description
1 polymer ?
#
loop_
_entity_poly.entity_id
_entity_poly.type
_entity_poly.pdbx_seq_one_letter_code
_entity_poly.pdbx_strand_id
1 'polypeptide(L)'
;MGFVREHTGLPVPRVWGFWSHREETNFDTNPTSSDGKSETGTRRRESASSIGLNYMLIEALPGDPVGEVWADMDDSARSRFRGELVGYLRELRALEQPPVPMGGVGPSGSSPDGDARDGMGVGYISAMNYQPLTDHRIATVPYGPFEDVKGWLECEYLLGYVAKARPRNVYETLEGQLTKGDARVVFTHSDLTPRNVLVEKESGRITGIVDWDSAGWCVEWWEGVKGVYGWNDGSFAQKPGNDPQGSSSRLDNNLMAVWKSLLREVVGNFDDELKADEEMRDIYGFPY
;
A
#
# COMPACT_ATOMS: atom_id res chain seq x y z
N MET A 1 -1.77 11.49 -4.38
CA MET A 1 -0.72 12.53 -4.29
C MET A 1 -1.29 13.95 -4.09
N GLY A 2 -2.11 14.51 -4.99
CA GLY A 2 -2.63 15.89 -4.84
C GLY A 2 -3.32 16.16 -3.50
N PHE A 3 -4.21 15.26 -3.07
CA PHE A 3 -4.87 15.30 -1.76
C PHE A 3 -3.86 15.43 -0.59
N VAL A 4 -2.83 14.57 -0.55
CA VAL A 4 -1.80 14.58 0.50
C VAL A 4 -1.07 15.92 0.53
N ARG A 5 -0.69 16.44 -0.65
CA ARG A 5 0.01 17.72 -0.76
C ARG A 5 -0.80 18.90 -0.24
N GLU A 6 -2.10 18.90 -0.48
CA GLU A 6 -2.99 20.00 -0.08
C GLU A 6 -3.26 20.04 1.42
N HIS A 7 -3.13 18.88 2.10
CA HIS A 7 -3.55 18.71 3.48
C HIS A 7 -2.39 18.39 4.44
N THR A 8 -1.17 18.26 3.94
CA THR A 8 0.03 17.94 4.74
C THR A 8 1.25 18.72 4.24
N GLY A 9 2.28 18.80 5.08
CA GLY A 9 3.62 19.27 4.75
C GLY A 9 4.50 18.22 4.08
N LEU A 10 3.98 17.04 3.73
CA LEU A 10 4.77 15.97 3.12
C LEU A 10 5.30 16.42 1.75
N PRO A 11 6.61 16.24 1.47
CA PRO A 11 7.15 16.46 0.14
C PRO A 11 6.71 15.30 -0.77
N VAL A 12 5.62 15.46 -1.50
CA VAL A 12 5.15 14.49 -2.51
C VAL A 12 5.36 15.06 -3.92
N PRO A 13 5.54 14.26 -4.98
CA PRO A 13 5.73 14.77 -6.34
C PRO A 13 4.53 15.54 -6.91
N ARG A 14 4.76 16.58 -7.75
CA ARG A 14 3.69 17.13 -8.60
C ARG A 14 3.32 16.10 -9.64
N VAL A 15 2.05 15.97 -9.96
CA VAL A 15 1.63 15.27 -11.19
C VAL A 15 1.41 16.31 -12.28
N TRP A 16 2.11 16.15 -13.41
CA TRP A 16 2.03 17.04 -14.56
C TRP A 16 1.03 16.56 -15.61
N GLY A 17 0.75 15.26 -15.67
CA GLY A 17 -0.26 14.71 -16.56
C GLY A 17 -0.34 13.18 -16.56
N PHE A 18 -1.42 12.69 -17.17
CA PHE A 18 -1.69 11.28 -17.40
C PHE A 18 -2.04 11.04 -18.87
N TRP A 19 -1.54 9.95 -19.44
CA TRP A 19 -1.83 9.55 -20.81
C TRP A 19 -2.07 8.05 -20.88
N SER A 20 -2.97 7.63 -21.76
CA SER A 20 -3.21 6.22 -22.07
C SER A 20 -3.01 6.00 -23.56
N HIS A 21 -2.19 5.02 -23.92
CA HIS A 21 -2.04 4.57 -25.31
C HIS A 21 -2.72 3.23 -25.47
N ARG A 22 -3.71 3.15 -26.37
CA ARG A 22 -4.30 1.88 -26.79
C ARG A 22 -3.70 1.52 -28.15
N GLU A 23 -2.99 0.40 -28.22
CA GLU A 23 -2.66 -0.19 -29.52
C GLU A 23 -3.95 -0.74 -30.15
N GLU A 24 -4.39 -0.11 -31.25
CA GLU A 24 -5.41 -0.69 -32.11
C GLU A 24 -4.79 -1.87 -32.86
N THR A 25 -5.12 -3.08 -32.43
CA THR A 25 -4.83 -4.27 -33.24
C THR A 25 -5.76 -4.26 -34.46
N ASN A 26 -5.31 -3.61 -35.53
CA ASN A 26 -5.93 -3.75 -36.85
C ASN A 26 -5.70 -5.19 -37.33
N PHE A 27 -6.66 -6.07 -37.05
CA PHE A 27 -6.79 -7.29 -37.84
C PHE A 27 -7.30 -6.86 -39.23
N ASP A 28 -6.38 -6.76 -40.18
CA ASP A 28 -6.71 -6.68 -41.60
C ASP A 28 -7.58 -7.90 -41.97
N THR A 29 -8.89 -7.68 -42.04
CA THR A 29 -9.82 -8.65 -42.61
C THR A 29 -9.74 -8.53 -44.12
N ASN A 30 -8.71 -9.14 -44.72
CA ASN A 30 -8.71 -9.42 -46.15
C ASN A 30 -9.80 -10.46 -46.45
N PRO A 31 -10.82 -10.16 -47.28
CA PRO A 31 -11.80 -11.16 -47.66
C PRO A 31 -11.21 -12.01 -48.80
N THR A 32 -10.59 -13.14 -48.47
CA THR A 32 -10.31 -14.18 -49.46
C THR A 32 -11.57 -15.02 -49.67
N SER A 33 -12.17 -14.86 -50.83
CA SER A 33 -13.21 -15.74 -51.35
C SER A 33 -12.65 -17.15 -51.58
N SER A 34 -13.18 -18.17 -50.90
CA SER A 34 -13.38 -19.49 -51.51
C SER A 34 -14.29 -20.38 -50.64
N ASP A 35 -15.31 -20.87 -51.34
CA ASP A 35 -16.21 -22.01 -51.13
C ASP A 35 -16.08 -22.92 -49.89
N GLY A 36 -17.19 -23.01 -49.16
CA GLY A 36 -17.88 -24.27 -48.86
C GLY A 36 -17.20 -25.32 -47.97
N LYS A 37 -17.55 -25.35 -46.68
CA LYS A 37 -18.17 -26.50 -45.99
C LYS A 37 -18.52 -26.17 -44.54
N SER A 38 -19.67 -26.70 -44.13
CA SER A 38 -20.25 -26.65 -42.79
C SER A 38 -19.48 -27.57 -41.85
N GLU A 39 -18.91 -27.01 -40.77
CA GLU A 39 -18.63 -27.73 -39.53
C GLU A 39 -18.88 -26.82 -38.32
N THR A 40 -19.66 -27.33 -37.38
CA THR A 40 -20.01 -26.73 -36.10
C THR A 40 -18.79 -26.72 -35.17
N GLY A 41 -18.12 -25.56 -35.07
CA GLY A 41 -17.02 -25.32 -34.14
C GLY A 41 -17.36 -24.19 -33.18
N THR A 42 -17.39 -24.50 -31.89
CA THR A 42 -17.57 -23.56 -30.78
C THR A 42 -16.58 -22.40 -30.89
N ARG A 43 -17.06 -21.18 -31.24
CA ARG A 43 -16.23 -19.97 -31.26
C ARG A 43 -15.83 -19.62 -29.83
N ARG A 44 -14.63 -20.04 -29.43
CA ARG A 44 -13.91 -19.49 -28.29
C ARG A 44 -13.68 -18.01 -28.59
N ARG A 45 -14.39 -17.12 -27.88
CA ARG A 45 -14.06 -15.68 -27.87
C ARG A 45 -12.74 -15.55 -27.11
N GLU A 46 -11.63 -15.61 -27.83
CA GLU A 46 -10.37 -15.09 -27.34
C GLU A 46 -10.47 -13.56 -27.43
N SER A 47 -10.86 -12.93 -26.32
CA SER A 47 -10.72 -11.49 -26.17
C SER A 47 -9.23 -11.20 -26.03
N ALA A 48 -8.56 -10.87 -27.14
CA ALA A 48 -7.27 -10.21 -27.07
C ALA A 48 -7.46 -8.91 -26.28
N SER A 49 -7.02 -8.88 -25.03
CA SER A 49 -6.97 -7.62 -24.28
C SER A 49 -5.92 -6.75 -24.96
N SER A 50 -6.35 -5.65 -25.56
CA SER A 50 -5.43 -4.57 -25.93
C SER A 50 -4.72 -4.13 -24.65
N ILE A 51 -3.42 -4.38 -24.53
CA ILE A 51 -2.63 -3.91 -23.39
C ILE A 51 -2.49 -2.40 -23.57
N GLY A 52 -3.40 -1.64 -22.95
CA GLY A 52 -3.27 -0.19 -22.90
C GLY A 52 -2.14 0.18 -21.96
N LEU A 53 -1.12 0.90 -22.45
CA LEU A 53 -0.08 1.45 -21.60
C LEU A 53 -0.56 2.77 -21.00
N ASN A 54 -0.43 2.90 -19.68
CA ASN A 54 -0.73 4.13 -18.95
C ASN A 54 0.57 4.80 -18.53
N TYR A 55 0.67 6.10 -18.75
CA TYR A 55 1.84 6.92 -18.43
C TYR A 55 1.42 8.03 -17.47
N MET A 56 2.26 8.28 -16.48
CA MET A 56 2.14 9.42 -15.57
C MET A 56 3.46 10.20 -15.60
N LEU A 57 3.37 11.50 -15.82
CA LEU A 57 4.54 12.39 -15.70
C LEU A 57 4.47 13.08 -14.34
N ILE A 58 5.53 12.92 -13.55
CA ILE A 58 5.64 13.50 -12.21
C ILE A 58 6.93 14.31 -12.06
N GLU A 59 6.92 15.21 -11.09
CA GLU A 59 8.10 15.94 -10.63
C GLU A 59 9.16 14.96 -10.11
N ALA A 60 10.39 15.07 -10.61
CA ALA A 60 11.54 14.40 -10.02
C ALA A 60 11.99 15.17 -8.77
N LEU A 61 11.79 14.56 -7.60
CA LEU A 61 12.23 15.13 -6.34
C LEU A 61 13.74 14.85 -6.14
N PRO A 62 14.50 15.80 -5.56
CA PRO A 62 15.93 15.61 -5.31
C PRO A 62 16.19 14.65 -4.14
N GLY A 63 17.45 14.26 -3.95
CA GLY A 63 17.88 13.37 -2.87
C GLY A 63 17.90 11.91 -3.26
N ASP A 64 18.41 11.09 -2.36
CA ASP A 64 18.60 9.66 -2.56
C ASP A 64 17.68 8.86 -1.62
N PRO A 65 17.26 7.65 -1.99
CA PRO A 65 16.50 6.81 -1.07
C PRO A 65 17.27 6.57 0.23
N VAL A 66 16.62 6.74 1.38
CA VAL A 66 17.29 6.67 2.69
C VAL A 66 17.95 5.31 2.92
N GLY A 67 17.39 4.23 2.36
CA GLY A 67 18.00 2.90 2.39
C GLY A 67 19.42 2.85 1.83
N GLU A 68 19.73 3.71 0.85
CA GLU A 68 21.03 3.74 0.17
C GLU A 68 22.07 4.59 0.89
N VAL A 69 21.64 5.64 1.61
CA VAL A 69 22.56 6.63 2.20
C VAL A 69 22.61 6.57 3.73
N TRP A 70 21.71 5.83 4.39
CA TRP A 70 21.61 5.76 5.86
C TRP A 70 22.93 5.46 6.58
N ALA A 71 23.72 4.52 6.03
CA ALA A 71 25.00 4.11 6.62
C ALA A 71 26.00 5.27 6.68
N ASP A 72 25.94 6.19 5.72
CA ASP A 72 26.86 7.31 5.59
C ASP A 72 26.34 8.62 6.20
N MET A 73 25.09 8.66 6.65
CA MET A 73 24.53 9.83 7.34
C MET A 73 25.16 9.97 8.74
N ASP A 74 25.46 11.20 9.16
CA ASP A 74 25.88 11.46 10.53
C ASP A 74 24.69 11.43 11.51
N ASP A 75 24.99 11.48 12.82
CA ASP A 75 23.96 11.37 13.85
C ASP A 75 22.98 12.56 13.85
N SER A 76 23.42 13.74 13.41
CA SER A 76 22.58 14.93 13.30
C SER A 76 21.56 14.75 12.17
N ALA A 77 22.02 14.30 11.01
CA ALA A 77 21.19 13.98 9.85
C ALA A 77 20.19 12.86 10.18
N ARG A 78 20.64 11.78 10.83
CA ARG A 78 19.74 10.69 11.27
C ARG A 78 18.69 11.18 12.27
N SER A 79 19.07 12.04 13.22
CA SER A 79 18.15 12.61 14.21
C SER A 79 17.08 13.48 13.53
N ARG A 80 17.50 14.33 12.59
CA ARG A 80 16.57 15.15 11.79
C ARG A 80 15.61 14.28 10.98
N PHE A 81 16.13 13.29 10.27
CA PHE A 81 15.33 12.36 9.48
C PHE A 81 14.24 11.68 10.32
N ARG A 82 14.61 11.18 11.52
CA ARG A 82 13.67 10.54 12.45
C ARG A 82 12.53 11.49 12.83
N GLY A 83 12.88 12.72 13.20
CA GLY A 83 11.91 13.75 13.57
C GLY A 83 10.96 14.13 12.42
N GLU A 84 11.50 14.35 11.22
CA GLU A 84 10.69 14.68 10.04
C GLU A 84 9.77 13.51 9.64
N LEU A 85 10.27 12.27 9.60
CA LEU A 85 9.45 11.11 9.25
C LEU A 85 8.29 10.92 10.22
N VAL A 86 8.55 11.01 11.53
CA VAL A 86 7.50 10.90 12.57
C VAL A 86 6.48 12.03 12.44
N GLY A 87 6.93 13.28 12.21
CA GLY A 87 6.05 14.42 11.97
C GLY A 87 5.13 14.19 10.78
N TYR A 88 5.69 13.80 9.65
CA TYR A 88 4.93 13.49 8.44
C TYR A 88 3.97 12.32 8.61
N LEU A 89 4.38 11.25 9.28
CA LEU A 89 3.46 10.14 9.55
C LEU A 89 2.28 10.60 10.41
N ARG A 90 2.51 11.43 11.43
CA ARG A 90 1.42 11.99 12.25
C ARG A 90 0.48 12.87 11.44
N GLU A 91 1.00 13.71 10.55
CA GLU A 91 0.18 14.51 9.63
C GLU A 91 -0.67 13.62 8.73
N LEU A 92 -0.09 12.56 8.17
CA LEU A 92 -0.82 11.59 7.34
C LEU A 92 -1.93 10.89 8.11
N ARG A 93 -1.69 10.52 9.39
CA ARG A 93 -2.70 9.91 10.27
C ARG A 93 -3.79 10.89 10.72
N ALA A 94 -3.52 12.18 10.66
CA ALA A 94 -4.48 13.23 11.02
C ALA A 94 -5.42 13.59 9.86
N LEU A 95 -5.20 13.07 8.65
CA LEU A 95 -6.12 13.27 7.53
C LEU A 95 -7.49 12.69 7.86
N GLU A 96 -8.53 13.50 7.65
CA GLU A 96 -9.91 13.11 7.86
C GLU A 96 -10.46 12.37 6.63
N GLN A 97 -11.11 11.23 6.86
CA GLN A 97 -11.75 10.47 5.80
C GLN A 97 -12.96 11.24 5.25
N PRO A 98 -13.01 11.58 3.95
CA PRO A 98 -14.19 12.21 3.37
C PRO A 98 -15.41 11.30 3.49
N PRO A 99 -16.62 11.85 3.62
CA PRO A 99 -17.84 11.04 3.60
C PRO A 99 -17.96 10.28 2.27
N VAL A 100 -18.66 9.16 2.29
CA VAL A 100 -18.94 8.38 1.07
C VAL A 100 -19.69 9.26 0.06
N PRO A 101 -19.24 9.38 -1.20
CA PRO A 101 -19.93 10.18 -2.21
C PRO A 101 -21.36 9.68 -2.44
N MET A 102 -22.35 10.55 -2.21
CA MET A 102 -23.77 10.30 -2.54
C MET A 102 -23.90 10.07 -4.06
N GLY A 103 -23.98 8.82 -4.50
CA GLY A 103 -24.06 8.44 -5.92
C GLY A 103 -23.13 7.29 -6.32
N GLY A 104 -22.16 6.92 -5.47
CA GLY A 104 -21.66 5.54 -5.47
C GLY A 104 -22.81 4.61 -5.06
N VAL A 105 -22.77 3.35 -5.48
CA VAL A 105 -23.71 2.32 -4.97
C VAL A 105 -23.41 2.13 -3.49
N GLY A 106 -23.92 3.03 -2.66
CA GLY A 106 -23.98 2.94 -1.20
C GLY A 106 -25.23 2.19 -0.77
N PRO A 107 -25.32 1.81 0.51
CA PRO A 107 -26.15 0.71 0.96
C PRO A 107 -27.64 0.99 0.72
N SER A 108 -28.26 0.16 -0.12
CA SER A 108 -29.71 -0.06 -0.10
C SER A 108 -30.05 -0.84 1.18
N GLY A 109 -30.32 -0.14 2.28
CA GLY A 109 -30.63 -0.80 3.53
C GLY A 109 -30.86 0.10 4.74
N SER A 110 -31.68 1.15 4.63
CA SER A 110 -32.22 1.82 5.82
C SER A 110 -33.39 1.00 6.38
N SER A 111 -33.14 0.18 7.41
CA SER A 111 -34.17 -0.19 8.37
C SER A 111 -34.48 1.01 9.28
N PRO A 112 -35.74 1.33 9.62
CA PRO A 112 -36.08 2.59 10.27
C PRO A 112 -35.94 2.60 11.80
N ASP A 113 -35.46 1.54 12.43
CA ASP A 113 -35.47 1.43 13.90
C ASP A 113 -34.12 0.90 14.41
N GLY A 114 -33.25 1.81 14.86
CA GLY A 114 -31.98 1.50 15.48
C GLY A 114 -31.32 2.75 16.03
N ASP A 115 -31.29 2.87 17.35
CA ASP A 115 -30.77 3.97 18.15
C ASP A 115 -29.56 4.71 17.55
N ALA A 116 -29.71 6.03 17.42
CA ALA A 116 -28.63 6.97 17.19
C ALA A 116 -27.68 6.97 18.41
N ARG A 117 -26.76 6.02 18.45
CA ARG A 117 -25.51 6.15 19.20
C ARG A 117 -24.52 6.89 18.31
N ASP A 118 -24.05 8.00 18.84
CA ASP A 118 -22.98 8.88 18.35
C ASP A 118 -22.29 8.46 17.04
N GLY A 119 -22.45 9.30 16.02
CA GLY A 119 -21.89 9.15 14.68
C GLY A 119 -20.37 9.26 14.63
N MET A 120 -19.68 8.22 15.09
CA MET A 120 -18.33 7.88 14.67
C MET A 120 -18.47 6.63 13.79
N GLY A 121 -18.91 6.84 12.55
CA GLY A 121 -19.03 5.76 11.58
C GLY A 121 -17.68 5.05 11.44
N VAL A 122 -17.68 3.73 11.64
CA VAL A 122 -16.56 2.86 11.29
C VAL A 122 -16.17 3.19 9.86
N GLY A 123 -14.96 3.72 9.64
CA GLY A 123 -14.56 4.23 8.34
C GLY A 123 -14.55 3.13 7.26
N TYR A 124 -14.62 3.52 5.99
CA TYR A 124 -14.57 2.60 4.85
C TYR A 124 -13.13 2.31 4.41
N ILE A 125 -12.89 1.15 3.81
CA ILE A 125 -11.56 0.78 3.29
C ILE A 125 -11.55 0.97 1.78
N SER A 126 -10.76 1.92 1.27
CA SER A 126 -10.72 2.23 -0.16
C SER A 126 -9.51 3.09 -0.52
N ALA A 127 -9.22 3.21 -1.82
CA ALA A 127 -8.41 4.32 -2.31
C ALA A 127 -9.16 5.66 -2.16
N MET A 128 -8.58 6.76 -2.63
CA MET A 128 -9.27 8.06 -2.58
C MET A 128 -10.62 8.04 -3.33
N ASN A 129 -11.58 8.83 -2.84
CA ASN A 129 -12.92 8.98 -3.42
C ASN A 129 -13.68 7.65 -3.55
N TYR A 130 -13.54 6.78 -2.54
CA TYR A 130 -14.23 5.49 -2.50
C TYR A 130 -13.91 4.60 -3.72
N GLN A 131 -12.73 4.76 -4.31
CA GLN A 131 -12.27 3.94 -5.43
C GLN A 131 -11.64 2.62 -4.92
N PRO A 132 -11.60 1.57 -5.75
CA PRO A 132 -10.88 0.35 -5.42
C PRO A 132 -9.41 0.61 -5.07
N LEU A 133 -8.87 -0.17 -4.14
CA LEU A 133 -7.45 -0.19 -3.82
C LEU A 133 -6.66 -0.89 -4.92
N THR A 134 -5.39 -0.52 -5.05
CA THR A 134 -4.43 -1.08 -6.00
C THR A 134 -3.15 -1.47 -5.28
N ASP A 135 -2.92 -2.76 -5.07
CA ASP A 135 -1.66 -3.27 -4.54
C ASP A 135 -1.37 -4.62 -5.20
N HIS A 136 -0.41 -4.63 -6.11
CA HIS A 136 -0.04 -5.79 -6.92
C HIS A 136 0.47 -6.98 -6.07
N ARG A 137 0.84 -6.72 -4.81
CA ARG A 137 1.27 -7.76 -3.86
C ARG A 137 0.07 -8.46 -3.23
N ILE A 138 -1.09 -7.79 -3.16
CA ILE A 138 -2.33 -8.33 -2.62
C ILE A 138 -3.18 -8.93 -3.75
N ALA A 139 -3.40 -8.17 -4.81
CA ALA A 139 -4.24 -8.58 -5.94
C ALA A 139 -3.66 -8.06 -7.27
N THR A 140 -3.78 -8.86 -8.33
CA THR A 140 -3.40 -8.45 -9.69
C THR A 140 -4.41 -7.51 -10.35
N VAL A 141 -5.55 -7.28 -9.70
CA VAL A 141 -6.63 -6.40 -10.13
C VAL A 141 -7.03 -5.47 -8.99
N PRO A 142 -7.62 -4.30 -9.27
CA PRO A 142 -8.16 -3.44 -8.22
C PRO A 142 -9.20 -4.17 -7.37
N TYR A 143 -9.22 -3.93 -6.06
CA TYR A 143 -10.08 -4.62 -5.10
C TYR A 143 -10.77 -3.66 -4.12
N GLY A 144 -11.95 -4.04 -3.62
CA GLY A 144 -12.82 -3.13 -2.89
C GLY A 144 -13.55 -2.14 -3.83
N PRO A 145 -14.02 -0.99 -3.33
CA PRO A 145 -13.96 -0.52 -1.93
C PRO A 145 -14.74 -1.44 -0.97
N PHE A 146 -14.50 -1.31 0.33
CA PHE A 146 -15.19 -2.07 1.38
C PHE A 146 -15.91 -1.12 2.34
N GLU A 147 -17.09 -1.51 2.78
CA GLU A 147 -17.90 -0.74 3.73
C GLU A 147 -17.25 -0.67 5.11
N ASP A 148 -16.55 -1.72 5.51
CA ASP A 148 -15.91 -1.83 6.81
C ASP A 148 -14.64 -2.69 6.77
N VAL A 149 -13.96 -2.76 7.93
CA VAL A 149 -12.76 -3.57 8.14
C VAL A 149 -13.02 -5.07 7.96
N LYS A 150 -14.22 -5.53 8.32
CA LYS A 150 -14.58 -6.95 8.25
C LYS A 150 -14.63 -7.42 6.80
N GLY A 151 -15.37 -6.70 5.95
CA GLY A 151 -15.47 -7.00 4.52
C GLY A 151 -14.12 -6.92 3.80
N TRP A 152 -13.25 -6.01 4.23
CA TRP A 152 -11.87 -5.96 3.74
C TRP A 152 -11.07 -7.20 4.15
N LEU A 153 -11.08 -7.59 5.43
CA LEU A 153 -10.35 -8.77 5.92
C LEU A 153 -10.84 -10.07 5.24
N GLU A 154 -12.15 -10.23 5.08
CA GLU A 154 -12.78 -11.41 4.44
C GLU A 154 -12.57 -11.46 2.92
N CYS A 155 -11.99 -10.42 2.32
CA CYS A 155 -11.78 -10.41 0.87
C CYS A 155 -10.89 -11.59 0.41
N GLU A 156 -11.12 -12.02 -0.83
CA GLU A 156 -10.50 -13.24 -1.36
C GLU A 156 -8.97 -13.21 -1.43
N TYR A 157 -8.38 -12.02 -1.36
CA TYR A 157 -6.94 -11.76 -1.44
C TYR A 157 -6.26 -11.65 -0.06
N LEU A 158 -7.04 -11.54 1.03
CA LEU A 158 -6.54 -11.45 2.41
C LEU A 158 -6.90 -12.73 3.18
N LEU A 159 -7.78 -12.68 4.18
CA LEU A 159 -8.16 -13.88 4.93
C LEU A 159 -8.94 -14.87 4.05
N GLY A 160 -9.60 -14.41 3.00
CA GLY A 160 -10.22 -15.30 2.01
C GLY A 160 -9.20 -16.17 1.26
N TYR A 161 -7.96 -15.70 1.07
CA TYR A 161 -6.87 -16.52 0.54
C TYR A 161 -6.42 -17.54 1.59
N VAL A 162 -6.21 -17.11 2.83
CA VAL A 162 -5.82 -17.99 3.95
C VAL A 162 -6.82 -19.12 4.14
N ALA A 163 -8.11 -18.80 4.15
CA ALA A 163 -9.18 -19.78 4.30
C ALA A 163 -9.12 -20.90 3.24
N LYS A 164 -8.62 -20.58 2.04
CA LYS A 164 -8.45 -21.53 0.93
C LYS A 164 -7.11 -22.26 0.99
N ALA A 165 -6.05 -21.59 1.43
CA ALA A 165 -4.66 -22.06 1.29
C ALA A 165 -4.07 -22.67 2.57
N ARG A 166 -4.65 -22.44 3.74
CA ARG A 166 -4.06 -22.81 5.05
C ARG A 166 -5.02 -23.60 5.93
N PRO A 167 -4.51 -24.33 6.95
CA PRO A 167 -5.34 -25.01 7.94
C PRO A 167 -6.32 -24.07 8.65
N ARG A 168 -7.51 -24.59 8.98
CA ARG A 168 -8.60 -23.83 9.59
C ARG A 168 -8.22 -23.09 10.88
N ASN A 169 -7.39 -23.72 11.73
CA ASN A 169 -6.94 -23.12 12.98
C ASN A 169 -6.06 -21.88 12.75
N VAL A 170 -5.33 -21.80 11.64
CA VAL A 170 -4.56 -20.60 11.26
C VAL A 170 -5.53 -19.47 10.93
N TYR A 171 -6.50 -19.72 10.04
CA TYR A 171 -7.55 -18.74 9.72
C TYR A 171 -8.27 -18.22 10.97
N GLU A 172 -8.80 -19.11 11.82
CA GLU A 172 -9.58 -18.74 13.01
C GLU A 172 -8.76 -17.91 14.00
N THR A 173 -7.46 -18.23 14.14
CA THR A 173 -6.53 -17.47 14.97
C THR A 173 -6.33 -16.05 14.43
N LEU A 174 -6.15 -15.93 13.12
CA LEU A 174 -5.91 -14.64 12.46
C LEU A 174 -7.14 -13.76 12.44
N GLU A 175 -8.28 -14.31 12.03
CA GLU A 175 -9.57 -13.63 12.09
C GLU A 175 -9.80 -13.09 13.51
N GLY A 176 -9.70 -13.95 14.53
CA GLY A 176 -9.94 -13.55 15.92
C GLY A 176 -8.99 -12.48 16.45
N GLN A 177 -7.77 -12.36 15.91
CA GLN A 177 -6.83 -11.30 16.30
C GLN A 177 -7.00 -10.01 15.49
N LEU A 178 -7.22 -10.10 14.19
CA LEU A 178 -7.38 -8.94 13.32
C LEU A 178 -8.72 -8.24 13.53
N THR A 179 -9.73 -8.96 14.04
CA THR A 179 -11.00 -8.38 14.48
C THR A 179 -11.02 -8.05 15.98
N LYS A 180 -9.90 -8.16 16.68
CA LYS A 180 -9.82 -7.89 18.13
C LYS A 180 -9.78 -6.39 18.40
N GLY A 181 -10.96 -5.81 18.56
CA GLY A 181 -11.16 -4.38 18.87
C GLY A 181 -11.58 -3.55 17.67
N ASP A 182 -11.98 -2.32 17.93
CA ASP A 182 -12.41 -1.37 16.90
C ASP A 182 -11.17 -0.76 16.23
N ALA A 183 -10.71 -1.37 15.14
CA ALA A 183 -9.61 -0.85 14.36
C ALA A 183 -10.02 0.48 13.71
N ARG A 184 -9.21 1.52 13.91
CA ARG A 184 -9.44 2.81 13.25
C ARG A 184 -9.04 2.75 11.79
N VAL A 185 -9.82 3.42 10.95
CA VAL A 185 -9.47 3.65 9.55
C VAL A 185 -8.79 5.00 9.41
N VAL A 186 -7.62 5.00 8.77
CA VAL A 186 -6.74 6.17 8.59
C VAL A 186 -6.13 6.14 7.19
N PHE A 187 -5.64 7.28 6.73
CA PHE A 187 -4.93 7.32 5.45
C PHE A 187 -3.56 6.65 5.57
N THR A 188 -3.26 5.72 4.65
CA THR A 188 -2.02 4.94 4.59
C THR A 188 -1.32 5.17 3.26
N HIS A 189 0.01 5.16 3.26
CA HIS A 189 0.81 5.03 2.04
C HIS A 189 0.74 3.60 1.50
N SER A 190 0.67 2.59 2.40
CA SER A 190 0.62 1.15 2.09
C SER A 190 1.85 0.58 1.36
N ASP A 191 2.78 1.46 0.99
CA ASP A 191 4.10 1.11 0.49
C ASP A 191 5.25 1.96 1.07
N LEU A 192 5.12 2.33 2.35
CA LEU A 192 6.16 3.16 2.98
C LEU A 192 7.38 2.31 3.32
N THR A 193 8.41 2.42 2.50
CA THR A 193 9.69 1.72 2.65
C THR A 193 10.87 2.67 2.50
N PRO A 194 12.09 2.28 2.95
CA PRO A 194 13.28 3.12 2.78
C PRO A 194 13.61 3.51 1.34
N ARG A 195 13.22 2.70 0.34
CA ARG A 195 13.43 3.04 -1.07
C ARG A 195 12.51 4.16 -1.58
N ASN A 196 11.38 4.36 -0.89
CA ASN A 196 10.33 5.31 -1.26
C ASN A 196 10.44 6.65 -0.49
N VAL A 197 11.45 6.81 0.37
CA VAL A 197 11.72 8.05 1.11
C VAL A 197 13.07 8.62 0.69
N LEU A 198 13.03 9.74 -0.02
CA LEU A 198 14.21 10.47 -0.49
C LEU A 198 14.70 11.45 0.57
N VAL A 199 16.01 11.52 0.74
CA VAL A 199 16.68 12.35 1.75
C VAL A 199 17.88 13.08 1.15
N GLU A 200 18.14 14.31 1.61
CA GLU A 200 19.43 14.97 1.43
C GLU A 200 20.40 14.44 2.50
N LYS A 201 21.39 13.64 2.09
CA LYS A 201 22.29 12.88 2.96
C LYS A 201 22.96 13.74 4.05
N GLU A 202 23.47 14.92 3.69
CA GLU A 202 24.24 15.78 4.59
C GLU A 202 23.38 16.42 5.68
N SER A 203 22.13 16.77 5.37
CA SER A 203 21.26 17.43 6.35
C SER A 203 20.29 16.47 7.04
N GLY A 204 20.00 15.32 6.42
CA GLY A 204 18.95 14.40 6.85
C GLY A 204 17.53 14.89 6.58
N ARG A 205 17.37 15.97 5.80
CA ARG A 205 16.06 16.48 5.39
C ARG A 205 15.40 15.54 4.40
N ILE A 206 14.17 15.13 4.67
CA ILE A 206 13.35 14.38 3.71
C ILE A 206 12.96 15.33 2.57
N THR A 207 13.31 14.94 1.36
CA THR A 207 13.07 15.71 0.13
C THR A 207 11.94 15.13 -0.70
N GLY A 208 11.53 13.91 -0.41
CA GLY A 208 10.42 13.26 -1.13
C GLY A 208 9.91 12.00 -0.48
N ILE A 209 8.60 11.77 -0.59
CA ILE A 209 7.96 10.47 -0.40
C ILE A 209 7.26 10.12 -1.71
N VAL A 210 7.59 8.97 -2.29
CA VAL A 210 7.18 8.55 -3.64
C VAL A 210 6.47 7.20 -3.61
N ASP A 211 5.93 6.76 -4.75
CA ASP A 211 5.27 5.45 -4.91
C ASP A 211 3.94 5.30 -4.14
N TRP A 212 3.03 6.26 -4.40
CA TRP A 212 1.73 6.36 -3.73
C TRP A 212 0.63 5.50 -4.36
N ASP A 213 0.96 4.55 -5.24
CA ASP A 213 -0.03 3.83 -6.05
C ASP A 213 -0.93 2.91 -5.20
N SER A 214 -0.43 2.45 -4.06
CA SER A 214 -1.19 1.67 -3.07
C SER A 214 -1.83 2.49 -1.95
N ALA A 215 -1.71 3.81 -1.99
CA ALA A 215 -2.20 4.66 -0.91
C ALA A 215 -3.73 4.69 -0.83
N GLY A 216 -4.26 4.71 0.39
CA GLY A 216 -5.69 4.70 0.63
C GLY A 216 -6.06 4.70 2.11
N TRP A 217 -7.36 4.77 2.37
CA TRP A 217 -7.93 4.58 3.69
C TRP A 217 -7.88 3.10 4.06
N CYS A 218 -7.14 2.78 5.11
CA CYS A 218 -6.95 1.42 5.59
C CYS A 218 -6.85 1.39 7.11
N VAL A 219 -6.84 0.21 7.71
CA VAL A 219 -6.69 0.03 9.16
C VAL A 219 -5.36 0.58 9.68
N GLU A 220 -5.37 1.15 10.88
CA GLU A 220 -4.23 1.89 11.42
C GLU A 220 -2.92 1.08 11.49
N TRP A 221 -2.99 -0.21 11.79
CA TRP A 221 -1.82 -1.09 11.88
C TRP A 221 -1.23 -1.47 10.51
N TRP A 222 -1.95 -1.23 9.41
CA TRP A 222 -1.58 -1.68 8.06
C TRP A 222 -0.23 -1.12 7.59
N GLU A 223 0.04 0.16 7.88
CA GLU A 223 1.30 0.80 7.48
C GLU A 223 2.51 0.15 8.16
N GLY A 224 2.37 -0.17 9.45
CA GLY A 224 3.43 -0.84 10.21
C GLY A 224 3.75 -2.21 9.64
N VAL A 225 2.71 -2.99 9.34
CA VAL A 225 2.84 -4.33 8.75
C VAL A 225 3.49 -4.26 7.36
N LYS A 226 2.95 -3.44 6.45
CA LYS A 226 3.48 -3.33 5.07
C LYS A 226 4.87 -2.73 5.02
N GLY A 227 5.15 -1.72 5.84
CA GLY A 227 6.43 -1.02 5.87
C GLY A 227 7.58 -1.84 6.48
N VAL A 228 7.30 -2.94 7.17
CA VAL A 228 8.32 -3.83 7.76
C VAL A 228 8.34 -5.22 7.11
N TYR A 229 7.17 -5.80 6.85
CA TYR A 229 7.03 -7.20 6.43
C TYR A 229 6.60 -7.37 4.96
N GLY A 230 6.15 -6.30 4.30
CA GLY A 230 5.64 -6.36 2.93
C GLY A 230 6.70 -6.45 1.83
N TRP A 231 7.99 -6.60 2.18
CA TRP A 231 9.12 -6.54 1.26
C TRP A 231 10.27 -7.48 1.60
N ASN A 232 10.90 -8.03 0.57
CA ASN A 232 12.10 -8.86 0.64
C ASN A 232 13.17 -8.41 -0.39
N ASP A 233 13.14 -7.13 -0.80
CA ASP A 233 13.94 -6.57 -1.91
C ASP A 233 15.31 -6.01 -1.47
N GLY A 234 15.67 -6.17 -0.20
CA GLY A 234 16.91 -5.62 0.34
C GLY A 234 16.87 -4.11 0.58
N SER A 235 15.70 -3.47 0.62
CA SER A 235 15.56 -2.03 1.00
C SER A 235 16.21 -1.67 2.34
N PHE A 236 16.40 -2.67 3.21
CA PHE A 236 17.06 -2.56 4.50
C PHE A 236 18.49 -3.12 4.51
N ALA A 237 18.95 -3.68 3.40
CA ALA A 237 20.29 -4.23 3.29
C ALA A 237 21.31 -3.09 3.29
N GLN A 238 22.19 -3.08 4.29
CA GLN A 238 23.34 -2.19 4.28
C GLN A 238 24.29 -2.63 3.17
N LYS A 239 24.51 -1.78 2.16
CA LYS A 239 25.62 -1.99 1.22
C LYS A 239 26.93 -1.99 2.04
N PRO A 240 27.84 -2.96 1.87
CA PRO A 240 29.07 -2.99 2.64
C PRO A 240 29.91 -1.75 2.34
N GLY A 241 29.98 -0.83 3.30
CA GLY A 241 30.90 0.30 3.29
C GLY A 241 32.31 -0.12 3.72
N ASN A 242 33.32 0.56 3.18
CA ASN A 242 34.74 0.38 3.50
C ASN A 242 35.09 0.90 4.91
N ASP A 243 34.57 0.30 5.98
CA ASP A 243 34.98 0.67 7.34
C ASP A 243 35.44 -0.54 8.20
N PRO A 244 36.74 -0.65 8.57
CA PRO A 244 37.30 -1.83 9.23
C PRO A 244 37.03 -1.95 10.73
N GLN A 245 36.40 -0.99 11.41
CA GLN A 245 36.26 -1.02 12.86
C GLN A 245 34.88 -1.51 13.33
N GLY A 246 34.86 -2.72 13.88
CA GLY A 246 33.73 -3.23 14.68
C GLY A 246 33.64 -2.52 16.02
N SER A 247 32.54 -1.82 16.27
CA SER A 247 32.19 -1.33 17.60
C SER A 247 30.69 -1.53 17.88
N SER A 248 30.37 -1.57 19.16
CA SER A 248 29.07 -1.88 19.76
C SER A 248 27.91 -0.93 19.37
N SER A 249 28.14 0.11 18.58
CA SER A 249 27.12 1.07 18.10
C SER A 249 26.27 0.58 16.92
N ARG A 250 26.51 -0.65 16.44
CA ARG A 250 25.89 -1.20 15.23
C ARG A 250 24.40 -1.54 15.35
N LEU A 251 23.88 -1.79 16.56
CA LEU A 251 22.47 -2.17 16.75
C LEU A 251 21.53 -0.95 16.71
N ASP A 252 21.92 0.17 17.34
CA ASP A 252 21.11 1.39 17.43
C ASP A 252 20.99 2.16 16.10
N ASN A 253 21.84 1.80 15.13
CA ASN A 253 21.90 2.37 13.79
C ASN A 253 21.49 1.38 12.69
N ASN A 254 21.03 0.18 13.04
CA ASN A 254 20.42 -0.71 12.05
C ASN A 254 19.15 -0.05 11.51
N LEU A 255 19.13 0.26 10.21
CA LEU A 255 18.00 0.94 9.56
C LEU A 255 16.68 0.21 9.80
N MET A 256 16.67 -1.13 9.76
CA MET A 256 15.45 -1.91 10.03
C MET A 256 14.94 -1.68 11.46
N ALA A 257 15.83 -1.74 12.45
CA ALA A 257 15.47 -1.54 13.85
C ALA A 257 14.94 -0.11 14.09
N VAL A 258 15.63 0.89 13.52
CA VAL A 258 15.22 2.29 13.59
C VAL A 258 13.88 2.51 12.90
N TRP A 259 13.72 2.03 11.67
CA TRP A 259 12.49 2.16 10.88
C TRP A 259 11.29 1.56 11.61
N LYS A 260 11.46 0.33 12.12
CA LYS A 260 10.45 -0.35 12.93
C LYS A 260 10.09 0.46 14.18
N SER A 261 11.08 1.04 14.85
CA SER A 261 10.86 1.92 16.01
C SER A 261 10.05 3.17 15.65
N LEU A 262 10.38 3.83 14.54
CA LEU A 262 9.67 5.04 14.07
C LEU A 262 8.21 4.73 13.71
N LEU A 263 7.97 3.61 13.02
CA LEU A 263 6.61 3.17 12.71
C LEU A 263 5.84 2.87 13.99
N ARG A 264 6.43 2.18 14.97
CA ARG A 264 5.76 1.87 16.25
C ARG A 264 5.38 3.13 17.03
N GLU A 265 6.19 4.18 16.96
CA GLU A 265 5.92 5.45 17.62
C GLU A 265 4.61 6.09 17.14
N VAL A 266 4.25 5.90 15.86
CA VAL A 266 3.07 6.53 15.26
C VAL A 266 1.90 5.57 15.11
N VAL A 267 2.17 4.33 14.70
CA VAL A 267 1.17 3.29 14.39
C VAL A 267 0.76 2.51 15.65
N GLY A 268 1.59 2.49 16.69
CA GLY A 268 1.41 1.62 17.84
C GLY A 268 1.95 0.21 17.60
N ASN A 269 1.53 -0.75 18.43
CA ASN A 269 2.01 -2.12 18.29
C ASN A 269 1.38 -2.79 17.07
N PHE A 270 2.21 -3.17 16.11
CA PHE A 270 1.85 -3.98 14.96
C PHE A 270 2.62 -5.31 14.93
N ASP A 271 3.39 -5.60 15.98
CA ASP A 271 4.20 -6.81 16.13
C ASP A 271 3.58 -7.86 17.03
N ASP A 272 2.26 -7.80 17.22
CA ASP A 272 1.53 -8.93 17.79
C ASP A 272 1.97 -10.20 17.03
N GLU A 273 2.30 -11.28 17.75
CA GLU A 273 3.12 -12.41 17.25
C GLU A 273 2.70 -12.96 15.88
N LEU A 274 1.43 -12.83 15.51
CA LEU A 274 0.91 -13.28 14.21
C LEU A 274 1.08 -12.26 13.07
N LYS A 275 1.08 -10.94 13.28
CA LYS A 275 1.30 -9.98 12.18
C LYS A 275 2.75 -9.98 11.66
N ALA A 276 3.68 -10.48 12.47
CA ALA A 276 5.11 -10.56 12.22
C ALA A 276 5.62 -11.97 11.89
N ASP A 277 4.75 -12.98 11.89
CA ASP A 277 5.10 -14.38 11.58
C ASP A 277 5.47 -14.52 10.09
N GLU A 278 6.45 -15.38 9.78
CA GLU A 278 6.81 -15.71 8.40
C GLU A 278 5.63 -16.27 7.61
N GLU A 279 4.71 -17.00 8.27
CA GLU A 279 3.48 -17.52 7.65
C GLU A 279 2.50 -16.43 7.20
N MET A 280 2.64 -15.21 7.74
CA MET A 280 1.76 -14.07 7.48
C MET A 280 2.32 -13.12 6.42
N ARG A 281 3.62 -13.21 6.10
CA ARG A 281 4.20 -12.53 4.93
C ARG A 281 3.45 -12.92 3.64
N ASP A 282 2.98 -14.15 3.55
CA ASP A 282 2.26 -14.67 2.39
C ASP A 282 0.89 -13.99 2.19
N ILE A 283 0.21 -13.56 3.27
CA ILE A 283 -1.07 -12.81 3.18
C ILE A 283 -0.85 -11.39 2.66
N TYR A 284 0.28 -10.79 3.04
CA TYR A 284 0.52 -9.36 2.80
C TYR A 284 1.39 -9.08 1.57
N GLY A 285 1.83 -10.12 0.84
CA GLY A 285 2.53 -9.89 -0.40
C GLY A 285 3.30 -11.00 -1.10
N PHE A 286 3.00 -12.29 -0.93
CA PHE A 286 3.69 -13.32 -1.72
C PHE A 286 2.74 -14.39 -2.27
N PRO A 287 2.14 -14.19 -3.46
CA PRO A 287 1.94 -15.32 -4.34
C PRO A 287 3.33 -15.71 -4.88
N TYR A 288 3.90 -16.81 -4.41
CA TYR A 288 4.90 -17.51 -5.22
C TYR A 288 4.31 -17.88 -6.58
#